data_AF-A0AAU0W7R5-F1
#
_entry.id   AF-A0AAU0W7R5-F1
#
_cell.length_a   1.000
_cell.length_b   1.000
_cell.length_c   1.000
_cell.angle_alpha   90.00
_cell.angle_beta   90.00
_cell.angle_gamma   90.00
#
_symmetry.space_group_name_H-M   'P 1'
#
loop_
_entity.id
_entity.type
_entity.pdbx_description
1 polymer ?
#
loop_
_entity_poly.entity_id
_entity_poly.type
_entity_poly.pdbx_seq_one_letter_code
_entity_poly.pdbx_strand_id
1 'polypeptide(L)'
;MELELGYDLLGGRLRSIGEVEIGYGRWGGRPRALGPYPLEYDMLGSRLRRIGDVEIGYGRLGSVPRTFGTWDVDCSAWSGIPRRIGPYPIDHPRLSGRVRGIGPLSVEYDLLGGRPRRVILPAGLSALPDDLLRVLFLVLHLQTERNRRNSSSAA
;
A
#
# COMPACT_ATOMS: atom_id res chain seq x y z
N MET A 1 -10.22 17.40 -1.37
CA MET A 1 -9.75 17.20 0.03
C MET A 1 -8.40 16.50 -0.03
N GLU A 2 -7.50 16.76 0.91
CA GLU A 2 -6.18 16.12 0.96
C GLU A 2 -6.02 15.37 2.29
N LEU A 3 -5.43 14.19 2.24
CA LEU A 3 -4.99 13.44 3.41
C LEU A 3 -3.47 13.41 3.44
N GLU A 4 -2.88 13.77 4.58
CA GLU A 4 -1.44 13.69 4.75
C GLU A 4 -0.99 12.27 5.09
N LEU A 5 0.13 11.87 4.52
CA LEU A 5 0.80 10.61 4.84
C LEU A 5 1.90 10.90 5.85
N GLY A 6 1.66 10.52 7.11
CA GLY A 6 2.63 10.70 8.19
C GLY A 6 3.70 9.61 8.16
N TYR A 7 4.94 9.97 8.49
CA TYR A 7 6.07 9.03 8.57
C TYR A 7 6.76 9.09 9.92
N ASP A 8 7.56 8.08 10.24
CA ASP A 8 8.47 8.13 11.38
C ASP A 8 9.54 9.22 11.21
N LEU A 9 10.26 9.53 12.30
CA LEU A 9 11.28 10.59 12.33
C LEU A 9 12.37 10.41 11.27
N LEU A 10 12.71 9.15 10.96
CA LEU A 10 13.69 8.82 9.92
C LEU A 10 13.08 8.83 8.50
N GLY A 11 11.77 9.03 8.40
CA GLY A 11 11.05 9.17 7.16
C GLY A 11 10.88 7.90 6.34
N GLY A 12 11.26 6.74 6.89
CA GLY A 12 11.33 5.46 6.20
C GLY A 12 10.09 4.59 6.36
N ARG A 13 9.19 4.92 7.30
CA ARG A 13 7.99 4.11 7.59
C ARG A 13 6.74 4.97 7.66
N LEU A 14 5.72 4.56 6.91
CA LEU A 14 4.39 5.18 6.95
C LEU A 14 3.75 4.92 8.32
N ARG A 15 3.35 5.98 9.01
CA ARG A 15 2.78 5.97 10.36
C ARG A 15 1.33 6.39 10.41
N SER A 16 0.83 7.12 9.41
CA SER A 16 -0.57 7.48 9.31
C SER A 16 -1.01 7.76 7.88
N ILE A 17 -2.32 7.68 7.65
CA ILE A 17 -3.01 8.07 6.42
C ILE A 17 -4.16 8.99 6.85
N GLY A 18 -3.97 10.30 6.74
CA GLY A 18 -4.82 11.28 7.41
C GLY A 18 -4.86 10.99 8.91
N GLU A 19 -6.08 10.90 9.46
CA GLU A 19 -6.33 10.57 10.88
C GLU A 19 -6.15 9.09 11.22
N VAL A 20 -5.99 8.20 10.22
CA VAL A 20 -5.85 6.76 10.46
C VAL A 20 -4.41 6.44 10.81
N GLU A 21 -4.16 6.00 12.04
CA GLU A 21 -2.84 5.58 12.49
C GLU A 21 -2.45 4.18 11.98
N ILE A 22 -1.16 3.96 11.76
CA ILE A 22 -0.58 2.66 11.47
C ILE A 22 0.22 2.20 12.68
N GLY A 23 -0.27 1.15 13.32
CA GLY A 23 0.34 0.56 14.51
C GLY A 23 1.56 -0.27 14.16
N TYR A 24 2.60 -0.20 14.98
CA TYR A 24 3.81 -1.04 14.86
C TYR A 24 4.11 -1.73 16.18
N GLY A 25 4.66 -2.94 16.11
CA GLY A 25 5.16 -3.64 17.30
C GLY A 25 6.43 -3.00 17.85
N ARG A 26 6.65 -3.13 19.17
CA ARG A 26 7.79 -2.56 19.91
C ARG A 26 9.17 -2.88 19.31
N TRP A 27 9.31 -4.04 18.68
CA TRP A 27 10.58 -4.56 18.13
C TRP A 27 10.47 -4.89 16.63
N GLY A 28 9.44 -4.41 15.95
CA GLY A 28 9.13 -4.81 14.57
C GLY A 28 9.29 -3.69 13.54
N GLY A 29 9.85 -4.03 12.38
CA GLY A 29 9.91 -3.13 11.20
C GLY A 29 8.63 -3.10 10.35
N ARG A 30 7.65 -3.93 10.70
CA ARG A 30 6.42 -4.15 9.93
C ARG A 30 5.20 -3.58 10.65
N PRO A 31 4.24 -3.01 9.91
CA PRO A 31 3.00 -2.55 10.50
C PRO A 31 2.19 -3.76 11.03
N ARG A 32 1.43 -3.56 12.10
CA ARG A 32 0.57 -4.57 12.75
C ARG A 32 -0.90 -4.20 12.78
N ALA A 33 -1.23 -2.93 12.56
CA ALA A 33 -2.60 -2.46 12.49
C ALA A 33 -2.68 -1.25 11.54
N LEU A 34 -3.83 -1.09 10.89
CA LEU A 34 -4.24 0.07 10.12
C LEU A 34 -5.53 0.60 10.76
N GLY A 35 -5.41 1.58 11.64
CA GLY A 35 -6.48 2.04 12.51
C GLY A 35 -7.10 0.86 13.27
N PRO A 36 -8.41 0.59 13.10
CA PRO A 36 -9.08 -0.55 13.74
C PRO A 36 -8.77 -1.90 13.09
N TYR A 37 -8.07 -1.93 11.94
CA TYR A 37 -7.87 -3.15 11.15
C TYR A 37 -6.55 -3.84 11.52
N PRO A 38 -6.56 -5.01 12.19
CA PRO A 38 -5.35 -5.78 12.43
C PRO A 38 -4.70 -6.25 11.12
N LEU A 39 -3.38 -6.34 11.10
CA LEU A 39 -2.60 -6.81 9.96
C LEU A 39 -2.00 -8.18 10.29
N GLU A 40 -2.32 -9.19 9.48
CA GLU A 40 -1.76 -10.53 9.63
C GLU A 40 -0.81 -10.86 8.48
N TYR A 41 0.29 -11.53 8.81
CA TYR A 41 1.29 -11.97 7.85
C TYR A 41 1.24 -13.50 7.68
N ASP A 42 1.86 -14.01 6.62
CA ASP A 42 2.05 -15.46 6.46
C ASP A 42 2.91 -16.05 7.59
N MET A 43 2.99 -17.38 7.68
CA MET A 43 3.72 -18.07 8.75
C MET A 43 5.22 -17.73 8.76
N LEU A 44 5.79 -17.39 7.60
CA LEU A 44 7.18 -16.94 7.48
C LEU A 44 7.34 -15.46 7.84
N GLY A 45 6.25 -14.78 8.21
CA GLY A 45 6.18 -13.37 8.53
C GLY A 45 6.55 -12.47 7.36
N SER A 46 6.56 -13.00 6.13
CA SER A 46 7.20 -12.40 4.97
C SER A 46 6.24 -11.53 4.15
N ARG A 47 4.95 -11.91 4.08
CA ARG A 47 3.93 -11.25 3.25
C ARG A 47 2.67 -10.97 4.04
N LEU A 48 2.07 -9.81 3.81
CA LEU A 48 0.79 -9.42 4.40
C LEU A 48 -0.34 -10.27 3.81
N ARG A 49 -1.04 -11.07 4.62
CA ARG A 49 -2.13 -11.93 4.17
C ARG A 49 -3.52 -11.43 4.54
N ARG A 50 -3.65 -10.50 5.49
CA ARG A 50 -4.96 -9.99 5.90
C ARG A 50 -4.88 -8.56 6.41
N ILE A 51 -5.92 -7.78 6.13
CA ILE A 51 -6.17 -6.44 6.67
C ILE A 51 -7.58 -6.43 7.26
N GLY A 52 -7.69 -6.48 8.58
CA GLY A 52 -8.95 -6.64 9.27
C GLY A 52 -9.62 -7.95 8.88
N ASP A 53 -10.80 -7.86 8.28
CA ASP A 53 -11.58 -8.96 7.74
C ASP A 53 -11.28 -9.29 6.26
N VAL A 54 -10.42 -8.51 5.59
CA VAL A 54 -10.10 -8.72 4.17
C VAL A 54 -8.84 -9.55 4.00
N GLU A 55 -8.98 -10.70 3.34
CA GLU A 55 -7.87 -11.60 3.01
C GLU A 55 -7.15 -11.21 1.72
N ILE A 56 -5.85 -11.49 1.65
CA ILE A 56 -5.02 -11.27 0.47
C ILE A 56 -4.53 -12.63 -0.01
N GLY A 57 -5.02 -13.06 -1.18
CA GLY A 57 -4.59 -14.29 -1.81
C GLY A 57 -3.35 -14.07 -2.66
N TYR A 58 -2.44 -15.05 -2.63
CA TYR A 58 -1.22 -15.08 -3.42
C TYR A 58 -1.19 -16.30 -4.33
N GLY A 59 -0.55 -16.17 -5.49
CA GLY A 59 -0.29 -17.32 -6.35
C GLY A 59 0.70 -18.30 -5.72
N ARG A 60 0.61 -19.58 -6.09
CA ARG A 60 1.38 -20.72 -5.53
C ARG A 60 2.89 -20.50 -5.39
N LEU A 61 3.50 -19.71 -6.28
CA LEU A 61 4.96 -19.48 -6.33
C LEU A 61 5.33 -17.99 -6.24
N GLY A 62 4.36 -17.09 -6.04
CA GLY A 62 4.57 -15.65 -6.23
C GLY A 62 4.40 -14.83 -4.97
N SER A 63 5.19 -13.76 -4.83
CA SER A 63 4.94 -12.68 -3.84
C SER A 63 3.94 -11.64 -4.33
N VAL A 64 3.25 -11.92 -5.43
CA VAL A 64 2.34 -11.02 -6.11
C VAL A 64 0.91 -11.34 -5.67
N PRO A 65 0.18 -10.36 -5.11
CA PRO A 65 -1.22 -10.57 -4.72
C PRO A 65 -2.06 -10.87 -5.96
N ARG A 66 -3.02 -11.78 -5.81
CA ARG A 66 -3.96 -12.19 -6.85
C ARG A 66 -5.40 -11.91 -6.47
N THR A 67 -5.71 -11.90 -5.18
CA THR A 67 -7.03 -11.54 -4.67
C THR A 67 -6.92 -10.60 -3.47
N PHE A 68 -7.96 -9.82 -3.26
CA PHE A 68 -8.15 -8.91 -2.15
C PHE A 68 -9.62 -8.98 -1.70
N GLY A 69 -9.88 -9.77 -0.66
CA GLY A 69 -11.23 -10.18 -0.25
C GLY A 69 -11.90 -10.93 -1.40
N THR A 70 -13.05 -10.41 -1.84
CA THR A 70 -13.80 -10.95 -2.99
C THR A 70 -13.33 -10.40 -4.34
N TRP A 71 -12.34 -9.51 -4.36
CA TRP A 71 -11.88 -8.85 -5.58
C TRP A 71 -10.64 -9.51 -6.16
N ASP A 72 -10.58 -9.53 -7.49
CA ASP A 72 -9.36 -9.86 -8.22
C ASP A 72 -8.36 -8.72 -8.18
N VAL A 73 -7.08 -9.10 -8.14
CA VAL A 73 -5.94 -8.20 -8.28
C VAL A 73 -5.25 -8.48 -9.60
N ASP A 74 -5.36 -7.53 -10.53
CA ASP A 74 -4.63 -7.57 -11.78
C ASP A 74 -3.22 -7.02 -11.55
N CYS A 75 -2.22 -7.76 -12.00
CA CYS A 75 -0.81 -7.40 -11.87
C CYS A 75 -0.11 -7.53 -13.22
N SER A 76 0.80 -6.60 -13.48
CA SER A 76 1.71 -6.65 -14.62
C SER A 76 2.48 -7.98 -14.62
N ALA A 77 2.32 -8.78 -15.67
CA ALA A 77 2.96 -10.10 -15.78
C ALA A 77 4.49 -10.04 -15.64
N TRP A 78 5.11 -8.95 -16.13
CA TRP A 78 6.56 -8.78 -16.13
C TRP A 78 7.13 -8.25 -14.81
N SER A 79 6.39 -7.37 -14.13
CA SER A 79 6.92 -6.61 -12.98
C SER A 79 6.25 -6.95 -11.65
N GLY A 80 5.16 -7.73 -11.66
CA GLY A 80 4.40 -8.06 -10.45
C GLY A 80 3.72 -6.85 -9.81
N ILE A 81 3.66 -5.72 -10.51
CA ILE A 81 3.09 -4.47 -10.01
C ILE A 81 1.56 -4.52 -10.18
N PRO A 82 0.77 -4.28 -9.12
CA PRO A 82 -0.68 -4.15 -9.22
C PRO A 82 -1.10 -3.06 -10.22
N ARG A 83 -2.02 -3.38 -11.13
CA ARG A 83 -2.63 -2.44 -12.08
C ARG A 83 -4.10 -2.18 -11.78
N ARG A 84 -4.76 -3.10 -11.05
CA ARG A 84 -6.14 -2.94 -10.61
C ARG A 84 -6.39 -3.82 -9.40
N ILE A 85 -7.17 -3.34 -8.44
CA ILE A 85 -7.71 -4.12 -7.33
C ILE A 85 -9.22 -3.90 -7.31
N GLY A 86 -9.98 -4.92 -7.67
CA GLY A 86 -11.44 -4.83 -7.80
C GLY A 86 -11.86 -3.66 -8.71
N PRO A 87 -12.68 -2.70 -8.23
CA PRO A 87 -13.13 -1.56 -9.01
C PRO A 87 -12.05 -0.47 -9.18
N TYR A 88 -10.91 -0.57 -8.50
CA TYR A 88 -9.92 0.51 -8.42
C TYR A 88 -8.74 0.27 -9.37
N PRO A 89 -8.66 0.98 -10.51
CA PRO A 89 -7.46 1.01 -11.34
C PRO A 89 -6.28 1.63 -10.57
N ILE A 90 -5.06 1.19 -10.86
CA ILE A 90 -3.85 1.68 -10.22
C ILE A 90 -2.90 2.20 -11.28
N ASP A 91 -2.66 3.50 -11.27
CA ASP A 91 -1.80 4.16 -12.25
C ASP A 91 -0.36 4.25 -11.76
N HIS A 92 0.54 3.88 -12.67
CA HIS A 92 1.99 3.92 -12.50
C HIS A 92 2.60 4.61 -13.72
N PRO A 93 3.26 5.76 -13.55
CA PRO A 93 4.00 6.38 -14.64
C PRO A 93 5.07 5.42 -15.16
N ARG A 94 5.15 5.29 -16.49
CA ARG A 94 5.94 4.26 -17.22
C ARG A 94 7.40 4.13 -16.77
N LEU A 95 7.99 5.17 -16.16
CA LEU A 95 9.43 5.24 -15.84
C LEU A 95 9.75 5.24 -14.34
N SER A 96 8.79 5.40 -13.44
CA SER A 96 9.09 5.49 -12.00
C SER A 96 8.72 4.23 -11.23
N GLY A 97 7.79 3.43 -11.74
CA GLY A 97 7.19 2.31 -11.02
C GLY A 97 6.46 2.71 -9.73
N ARG A 98 6.29 4.02 -9.49
CA ARG A 98 5.63 4.60 -8.31
C ARG A 98 4.14 4.75 -8.58
N VAL A 99 3.30 4.45 -7.59
CA VAL A 99 1.86 4.67 -7.73
C VAL A 99 1.57 6.18 -7.77
N ARG A 100 0.77 6.63 -8.73
CA ARG A 100 0.28 8.02 -8.79
C ARG A 100 -1.24 8.12 -8.71
N GLY A 101 -1.96 7.05 -9.04
CA GLY A 101 -3.41 7.00 -8.93
C GLY A 101 -3.90 5.67 -8.38
N ILE A 102 -4.94 5.70 -7.54
CA ILE A 102 -5.62 4.51 -7.02
C ILE A 102 -7.12 4.77 -7.05
N GLY A 103 -7.79 4.20 -8.05
CA GLY A 103 -9.18 4.49 -8.34
C GLY A 103 -9.38 6.00 -8.49
N PRO A 104 -10.23 6.62 -7.65
CA PRO A 104 -10.44 8.06 -7.69
C PRO A 104 -9.35 8.88 -6.98
N LEU A 105 -8.43 8.23 -6.26
CA LEU A 105 -7.39 8.90 -5.49
C LEU A 105 -6.19 9.26 -6.36
N SER A 106 -5.56 10.39 -6.04
CA SER A 106 -4.24 10.75 -6.58
C SER A 106 -3.20 10.79 -5.47
N VAL A 107 -2.00 10.28 -5.75
CA VAL A 107 -0.89 10.19 -4.79
C VAL A 107 0.20 11.19 -5.18
N GLU A 108 0.46 12.13 -4.29
CA GLU A 108 1.52 13.11 -4.43
C GLU A 108 2.74 12.70 -3.61
N TYR A 109 3.91 13.06 -4.11
CA TYR A 109 5.19 12.73 -3.51
C TYR A 109 5.87 14.00 -3.03
N ASP A 110 6.81 13.87 -2.10
CA ASP A 110 7.67 14.98 -1.71
C ASP A 110 8.54 15.50 -2.87
N LEU A 111 9.20 16.64 -2.66
CA LEU A 111 9.97 17.34 -3.70
C LEU A 111 11.11 16.48 -4.28
N LEU A 112 11.70 15.61 -3.44
CA LEU A 112 12.73 14.66 -3.85
C LEU A 112 12.13 13.40 -4.52
N GLY A 113 10.81 13.30 -4.57
CA GLY A 113 10.06 12.18 -5.12
C GLY A 113 10.26 10.88 -4.34
N GLY A 114 10.91 10.91 -3.18
CA GLY A 114 11.37 9.71 -2.49
C GLY A 114 10.22 8.90 -1.90
N ARG A 115 9.16 9.59 -1.46
CA ARG A 115 8.03 8.97 -0.76
C ARG A 115 6.70 9.67 -1.04
N PRO A 116 5.59 8.92 -1.01
CA PRO A 116 4.24 9.48 -0.99
C PRO A 116 4.09 10.45 0.19
N ARG A 117 3.62 11.67 -0.04
CA ARG A 117 3.41 12.68 1.01
C ARG A 117 1.93 12.92 1.27
N ARG A 118 1.10 12.91 0.22
CA ARG A 118 -0.32 13.24 0.32
C ARG A 118 -1.14 12.38 -0.62
N VAL A 119 -2.41 12.23 -0.26
CA VAL A 119 -3.43 11.61 -1.09
C VAL A 119 -4.54 12.62 -1.31
N ILE A 120 -4.83 12.92 -2.58
CA ILE A 120 -5.90 13.81 -2.99
C ILE A 120 -7.15 12.98 -3.22
N LEU A 121 -8.24 13.36 -2.57
CA LEU A 121 -9.57 12.80 -2.74
C LEU A 121 -10.35 13.62 -3.76
N PRO A 122 -11.17 12.97 -4.63
CA PRO A 122 -12.03 13.67 -5.56
C PRO A 122 -13.03 14.58 -4.83
N ALA A 123 -13.54 15.57 -5.54
CA ALA A 123 -14.65 16.39 -5.06
C ALA A 123 -15.86 15.48 -4.73
N GLY A 124 -16.42 15.64 -3.54
CA GLY A 124 -17.58 14.87 -3.06
C GLY A 124 -17.27 13.78 -2.04
N LEU A 125 -16.01 13.39 -1.85
CA LEU A 125 -15.61 12.55 -0.71
C LEU A 125 -15.21 13.41 0.48
N SER A 126 -15.95 13.26 1.59
CA SER A 126 -15.68 13.90 2.88
C SER A 126 -14.74 13.10 3.78
N ALA A 127 -14.58 11.81 3.50
CA ALA A 127 -13.66 10.92 4.18
C ALA A 127 -13.22 9.82 3.21
N LEU A 128 -12.12 9.14 3.54
CA LEU A 128 -11.65 8.00 2.77
C LEU A 128 -12.47 6.75 3.14
N PRO A 129 -13.18 6.12 2.19
CA PRO A 129 -13.89 4.87 2.44
C PRO A 129 -12.94 3.76 2.91
N ASP A 130 -13.42 2.88 3.77
CA ASP A 130 -12.60 1.83 4.41
C ASP A 130 -11.96 0.87 3.41
N ASP A 131 -12.69 0.48 2.37
CA ASP A 131 -12.19 -0.37 1.31
C ASP A 131 -11.03 0.32 0.55
N LEU A 132 -11.22 1.58 0.19
CA LEU A 132 -10.23 2.38 -0.51
C LEU A 132 -9.01 2.70 0.37
N LEU A 133 -9.20 2.88 1.68
CA LEU A 133 -8.12 2.98 2.68
C LEU A 133 -7.26 1.72 2.71
N ARG A 134 -7.88 0.55 2.78
CA ARG A 134 -7.14 -0.73 2.82
C ARG A 134 -6.44 -1.01 1.49
N VAL A 135 -7.06 -0.66 0.36
CA VAL A 135 -6.43 -0.74 -0.97
C VAL A 135 -5.23 0.21 -1.08
N LEU A 136 -5.39 1.47 -0.68
CA LEU A 136 -4.31 2.46 -0.63
C LEU A 136 -3.14 1.92 0.21
N PHE A 137 -3.42 1.44 1.43
CA PHE A 137 -2.40 0.87 2.30
C PHE A 137 -1.69 -0.32 1.64
N LEU A 138 -2.44 -1.27 1.07
CA LEU A 138 -1.86 -2.43 0.41
C LEU A 138 -0.90 -2.03 -0.73
N VAL A 139 -1.32 -1.10 -1.59
CA VAL A 139 -0.50 -0.65 -2.72
C VAL A 139 0.78 0.03 -2.25
N LEU A 140 0.69 0.93 -1.27
CA LEU A 140 1.87 1.60 -0.70
C LEU A 140 2.79 0.58 0.00
N HIS A 141 2.22 -0.38 0.73
CA HIS A 141 2.97 -1.44 1.40
C HIS A 141 3.77 -2.29 0.40
N LEU A 142 3.13 -2.73 -0.68
CA LEU A 142 3.79 -3.53 -1.74
C LEU A 142 4.90 -2.74 -2.43
N GLN A 143 4.68 -1.44 -2.69
CA GLN A 143 5.72 -0.56 -3.23
C GLN A 143 6.93 -0.46 -2.30
N THR A 144 6.71 -0.26 -1.00
CA THR A 144 7.80 -0.20 -0.01
C THR A 144 8.57 -1.52 0.04
N GLU A 145 7.88 -2.66 0.06
CA GLU A 145 8.52 -3.98 0.07
C GLU A 145 9.33 -4.26 -1.20
N ARG A 146 8.88 -3.78 -2.35
CA ARG A 146 9.63 -3.87 -3.61
C ARG A 146 10.87 -2.97 -3.58
N ASN A 147 10.73 -1.74 -3.11
CA ASN A 147 11.86 -0.81 -3.01
C ASN A 147 12.95 -1.37 -2.09
N ARG A 148 12.57 -1.95 -0.94
CA ARG A 148 13.51 -2.64 -0.03
C ARG A 148 14.26 -3.77 -0.71
N ARG A 149 13.55 -4.64 -1.44
CA ARG A 149 14.16 -5.75 -2.18
C ARG A 149 15.18 -5.26 -3.21
N ASN A 150 14.84 -4.23 -3.97
CA ASN A 150 15.72 -3.67 -4.99
C ASN A 150 16.96 -2.99 -4.36
N SER A 151 16.82 -2.36 -3.20
CA SER A 151 17.94 -1.77 -2.47
C SER A 151 18.88 -2.83 -1.87
N SER A 152 18.34 -3.96 -1.41
CA SER A 152 19.15 -5.07 -0.86
C SER A 152 19.90 -5.87 -1.93
N SER A 153 19.45 -5.86 -3.18
CA SER A 153 20.15 -6.50 -4.31
C SER A 153 21.25 -5.64 -4.94
N ALA A 154 21.40 -4.39 -4.50
CA ALA A 154 22.38 -3.43 -5.01
C ALA A 154 23.58 -3.21 -4.06
N ALA A 155 23.68 -4.01 -2.98
CA ALA A 155 24.76 -4.03 -2.01
C ALA A 155 25.48 -5.39 -2.06
#